data_AF-R5MST9-F1
#
_entry.id   AF-R5MST9-F1
#
_cell.length_a   1.000
_cell.length_b   1.000
_cell.length_c   1.000
_cell.angle_alpha   90.00
_cell.angle_beta   90.00
_cell.angle_gamma   90.00
#
_symmetry.space_group_name_H-M   'P 1'
#
loop_
_entity.id
_entity.type
_entity.pdbx_description
1 polymer ?
#
loop_
_entity_poly.entity_id
_entity_poly.type
_entity_poly.pdbx_seq_one_letter_code
_entity_poly.pdbx_strand_id
1 'polypeptide(L)'
;MYEDKTLICKECGKEFVFTAGEQEFYAEKGFVNEPQRCKACRDARKNAAKGDRQMYTATCARCGGEAKVPFQPKDDRPVYCSECFAKMKEEQA
;
A
#
# COMPACT_ATOMS: atom_id res chain seq x y z
N MET A 1 -6.30 -10.19 -30.12
CA MET A 1 -7.63 -9.69 -29.71
C MET A 1 -7.88 -10.26 -28.33
N TYR A 2 -8.21 -9.42 -27.36
CA TYR A 2 -8.52 -9.89 -26.01
C TYR A 2 -10.01 -10.25 -25.94
N GLU A 3 -10.34 -11.31 -25.21
CA GLU A 3 -11.69 -11.83 -25.05
C GLU A 3 -12.01 -11.97 -23.57
N ASP A 4 -13.26 -11.74 -23.18
CA ASP A 4 -13.67 -11.86 -21.79
C ASP A 4 -13.39 -13.27 -21.26
N LYS A 5 -12.61 -13.33 -20.17
CA LYS A 5 -12.22 -14.60 -19.55
C LYS A 5 -12.78 -14.71 -18.15
N THR A 6 -13.54 -15.76 -17.89
CA THR A 6 -14.01 -16.06 -16.53
C THR A 6 -12.90 -16.73 -15.73
N LEU A 7 -12.59 -16.18 -14.57
CA LEU A 7 -11.57 -16.66 -13.63
C LEU A 7 -12.18 -16.94 -12.27
N ILE A 8 -11.57 -17.85 -11.51
CA ILE A 8 -12.00 -18.20 -10.16
C ILE A 8 -11.14 -17.44 -9.14
N CYS A 9 -11.78 -16.71 -8.24
CA CYS A 9 -11.09 -15.99 -7.18
C CYS A 9 -10.46 -16.97 -6.18
N LYS A 10 -9.14 -16.90 -5.99
CA LYS A 10 -8.40 -17.76 -5.04
C LYS A 10 -8.77 -17.53 -3.57
N GLU A 11 -9.42 -16.42 -3.23
CA GLU A 11 -9.81 -16.12 -1.84
C GLU A 11 -11.25 -16.50 -1.49
N CYS A 12 -12.21 -16.17 -2.35
CA CYS A 12 -13.63 -16.42 -2.06
C CYS A 12 -14.25 -17.52 -2.92
N GLY A 13 -13.51 -18.11 -3.87
CA GLY A 13 -13.99 -19.16 -4.76
C GLY A 13 -15.01 -18.71 -5.81
N LYS A 14 -15.43 -17.43 -5.79
CA LYS A 14 -16.40 -16.90 -6.76
C LYS A 14 -15.76 -16.67 -8.11
N GLU A 15 -16.54 -16.91 -9.15
CA GLU A 15 -16.19 -16.55 -10.52
C GLU A 15 -16.23 -15.03 -10.68
N PHE A 16 -15.31 -14.50 -11.48
CA PHE A 16 -15.32 -13.11 -11.92
C PHE A 16 -14.81 -13.02 -13.35
N VAL A 17 -15.27 -11.99 -14.07
CA VAL A 17 -14.88 -11.77 -15.46
C VAL A 17 -13.65 -10.88 -15.51
N PHE A 18 -12.61 -11.35 -16.18
CA PHE A 18 -11.46 -10.57 -16.60
C PHE A 18 -11.74 -10.08 -18.02
N THR A 19 -12.29 -8.88 -18.10
CA THR A 19 -12.80 -8.32 -19.35
C THR A 19 -11.68 -8.04 -20.37
N ALA A 20 -12.03 -7.99 -21.66
CA ALA A 20 -11.09 -7.61 -22.71
C ALA A 20 -10.43 -6.25 -22.43
N GLY A 21 -11.18 -5.26 -21.94
CA GLY A 21 -10.64 -3.96 -21.56
C GLY A 21 -9.69 -4.00 -20.36
N GLU A 22 -9.92 -4.88 -19.37
CA GLU A 22 -8.95 -5.09 -18.30
C GLU A 22 -7.67 -5.77 -18.79
N GLN A 23 -7.78 -6.68 -19.76
CA GLN A 23 -6.60 -7.32 -20.36
C GLN A 23 -5.74 -6.32 -21.14
N GLU A 24 -6.37 -5.42 -21.89
CA GLU A 24 -5.69 -4.30 -22.56
C GLU A 24 -4.96 -3.40 -21.56
N PHE A 25 -5.64 -3.05 -20.47
CA PHE A 25 -5.02 -2.27 -19.39
C PHE A 25 -3.82 -3.00 -18.76
N TYR A 26 -3.93 -4.31 -18.54
CA TYR A 26 -2.82 -5.10 -17.99
C TYR A 26 -1.63 -5.12 -18.95
N ALA A 27 -1.88 -5.31 -20.24
CA ALA A 27 -0.85 -5.29 -21.27
C ALA A 27 -0.15 -3.93 -21.38
N GLU A 28 -0.91 -2.82 -21.36
CA GLU A 28 -0.34 -1.46 -21.41
C GLU A 28 0.57 -1.17 -20.21
N LYS A 29 0.22 -1.67 -19.03
CA LYS A 29 1.02 -1.52 -17.81
C LYS A 29 2.17 -2.53 -17.69
N GLY A 30 2.34 -3.42 -18.67
CA GLY A 30 3.37 -4.47 -18.64
C GLY A 30 3.10 -5.58 -17.63
N PHE A 31 1.84 -5.77 -17.21
CA PHE A 31 1.44 -6.87 -16.35
C PHE A 31 1.24 -8.15 -17.17
N VAL A 32 2.12 -9.12 -16.97
CA VAL A 32 2.09 -10.42 -17.67
C VAL A 32 1.15 -11.42 -16.98
N ASN A 33 0.79 -11.17 -15.71
CA ASN A 33 0.01 -12.10 -14.89
C ASN A 33 -1.46 -11.73 -14.85
N GLU A 34 -2.32 -12.75 -14.93
CA GLU A 34 -3.77 -12.61 -14.80
C GLU A 34 -4.18 -12.34 -13.34
N PRO A 35 -5.27 -11.58 -13.11
CA PRO A 35 -5.79 -11.35 -11.77
C PRO A 35 -6.17 -12.67 -11.10
N GLN A 36 -5.69 -12.88 -9.88
CA GLN A 36 -5.96 -14.08 -9.07
C GLN A 36 -7.15 -13.91 -8.11
N ARG A 37 -7.66 -12.68 -7.99
CA ARG A 37 -8.67 -12.28 -7.01
C ARG A 37 -9.69 -11.36 -7.66
N CYS A 38 -10.95 -11.57 -7.35
CA CYS A 38 -12.02 -10.68 -7.79
C CYS A 38 -11.87 -9.28 -7.16
N LYS A 39 -12.51 -8.30 -7.79
CA LYS A 39 -12.48 -6.89 -7.35
C LYS A 39 -12.85 -6.74 -5.86
N ALA A 40 -13.90 -7.42 -5.40
CA ALA A 40 -14.34 -7.36 -4.01
C ALA A 40 -13.26 -7.82 -3.02
N CYS A 41 -12.55 -8.92 -3.30
CA CYS A 41 -11.46 -9.40 -2.45
C CYS A 41 -10.24 -8.47 -2.48
N ARG A 42 -9.91 -7.89 -3.64
CA ARG A 42 -8.85 -6.88 -3.76
C ARG A 42 -9.18 -5.62 -2.95
N ASP A 43 -10.41 -5.13 -3.06
CA ASP A 43 -10.89 -3.96 -2.33
C ASP A 43 -10.94 -4.22 -0.81
N ALA A 44 -11.43 -5.38 -0.39
CA ALA A 44 -11.44 -5.80 1.01
C ALA A 44 -10.03 -5.82 1.61
N ARG A 45 -9.03 -6.39 0.90
CA ARG A 45 -7.63 -6.35 1.34
C ARG A 45 -7.05 -4.95 1.43
N LYS A 46 -7.32 -4.12 0.42
CA LYS A 46 -6.86 -2.73 0.42
C LYS A 46 -7.43 -1.96 1.60
N ASN A 47 -8.70 -2.20 1.94
CA ASN A 47 -9.35 -1.59 3.09
C ASN A 47 -8.85 -2.17 4.42
N ALA A 48 -8.58 -3.48 4.50
CA ALA A 48 -7.99 -4.10 5.68
C ALA A 48 -6.57 -3.59 5.96
N ALA A 49 -5.77 -3.33 4.91
CA ALA A 49 -4.45 -2.72 5.03
C ALA A 49 -4.48 -1.24 5.46
N LYS A 50 -5.66 -0.60 5.37
CA LYS A 50 -5.91 0.72 5.97
C LYS A 50 -6.37 0.64 7.43
N GLY A 51 -6.54 -0.56 7.99
CA GLY A 51 -6.85 -0.74 9.41
C GLY A 51 -5.85 -0.02 10.29
N ASP A 52 -6.32 0.50 11.43
CA ASP A 52 -5.64 1.36 12.40
C ASP A 52 -4.11 1.20 12.40
N ARG A 53 -3.44 2.02 11.56
CA ARG A 53 -2.00 2.20 11.69
C ARG A 53 -1.83 2.91 13.02
N GLN A 54 -1.52 2.15 14.08
CA GLN A 54 -1.23 2.72 15.39
C GLN A 54 -0.10 3.72 15.21
N MET A 55 -0.45 5.00 15.36
CA MET A 55 0.49 6.09 15.37
C MET A 55 1.04 6.18 16.78
N TYR A 56 2.35 5.99 16.91
CA TYR A 56 3.03 6.17 18.18
C TYR A 56 3.47 7.62 18.29
N THR A 57 3.28 8.20 19.47
CA THR A 57 3.82 9.50 19.83
C THR A 57 5.23 9.34 20.40
N ALA A 58 6.14 10.17 19.93
CA ALA A 58 7.53 10.21 20.37
C ALA A 58 8.05 11.64 20.40
N THR A 59 9.15 11.87 21.10
CA THR A 59 9.85 13.15 21.09
C THR A 59 10.81 13.21 19.89
N CYS A 60 10.74 14.28 19.11
CA CYS A 60 11.65 14.52 17.99
C CYS A 60 13.07 14.81 18.48
N ALA A 61 14.06 14.06 18.00
CA ALA A 61 15.46 14.25 18.38
C ALA A 61 16.11 15.55 17.86
N ARG A 62 15.53 16.19 16.82
CA ARG A 62 16.06 17.44 16.25
C ARG A 62 15.46 18.70 16.87
N CYS A 63 14.14 18.73 17.09
CA CYS A 63 13.43 19.93 17.56
C CYS A 63 12.79 19.79 18.94
N GLY A 64 12.78 18.60 19.54
CA GLY A 64 12.12 18.34 20.84
C GLY A 64 10.59 18.30 20.80
N GLY A 65 9.95 18.53 19.65
CA GLY A 65 8.49 18.52 19.50
C GLY A 65 7.87 17.11 19.43
N GLU A 66 6.54 17.04 19.34
CA GLU A 66 5.79 15.79 19.18
C GLU A 66 5.95 15.22 17.75
N ALA A 67 6.36 13.97 17.64
CA ALA A 67 6.44 13.22 16.40
C ALA A 67 5.45 12.06 16.42
N LYS A 68 4.64 11.94 15.36
CA LYS A 68 3.72 10.82 15.14
C LYS A 68 4.29 9.89 14.09
N VAL A 69 4.67 8.67 14.50
CA VAL A 69 5.29 7.68 13.62
C VAL A 69 4.49 6.38 13.54
N PRO A 70 4.45 5.70 12.39
CA PRO A 70 3.68 4.46 12.20
C PRO A 70 4.42 3.21 12.72
N PHE A 71 5.54 3.40 13.43
CA PHE A 71 6.36 2.33 14.01
C PHE A 71 6.58 2.62 15.49
N GLN A 72 6.71 1.58 16.30
CA GLN A 72 7.01 1.74 17.72
C GLN A 72 8.41 2.36 17.89
N PRO A 73 8.54 3.52 18.55
CA PRO A 73 9.83 4.13 18.90
C PRO A 73 10.66 3.14 19.72
N LYS A 74 11.93 2.98 19.37
CA LYS A 74 12.91 2.22 20.14
C LYS A 74 13.99 3.17 20.61
N ASP A 75 14.52 2.96 21.80
CA ASP A 75 15.57 3.82 22.37
C ASP A 75 16.86 3.81 21.54
N ASP A 76 17.09 2.77 20.73
CA ASP A 76 18.28 2.65 19.88
C ASP A 76 18.30 3.58 18.65
N ARG A 77 17.17 4.20 18.26
CA ARG A 77 17.09 5.00 17.02
C ARG A 77 16.37 6.34 17.22
N PRO A 78 16.97 7.47 16.78
CA PRO A 78 16.35 8.78 16.90
C PRO A 78 15.08 8.86 16.05
N VAL A 79 14.01 9.39 16.65
CA VAL A 79 12.75 9.67 15.96
C VAL A 79 12.72 11.14 15.53
N TYR A 80 12.25 11.42 14.33
CA TYR A 80 12.12 12.76 13.78
C TYR A 80 10.66 13.06 13.44
N CYS A 81 10.20 14.29 13.68
CA CYS A 81 8.91 14.75 13.17
C CYS A 81 8.97 14.87 11.63
N SER A 82 7.79 14.86 10.99
CA SER A 82 7.67 14.89 9.52
C SER A 82 8.44 16.06 8.88
N GLU A 83 8.45 17.22 9.53
CA GLU A 83 9.15 18.42 9.05
C GLU A 83 10.67 18.29 9.15
N CYS A 84 11.17 17.80 10.29
CA CYS A 84 12.62 17.60 10.49
C CYS A 84 13.16 16.51 9.57
N PHE A 85 12.37 15.45 9.35
CA PHE A 85 12.72 14.36 8.44
C PHE A 85 12.73 14.82 6.97
N ALA A 86 11.76 15.64 6.55
CA ALA A 86 11.73 16.21 5.20
C ALA A 86 13.00 17.04 4.91
N LYS A 87 13.36 17.96 5.82
CA LYS A 87 14.58 18.78 5.72
C LYS A 87 15.85 17.93 5.64
N MET A 88 15.98 16.91 6.51
CA MET A 88 17.14 16.00 6.47
C MET A 88 17.24 15.22 5.16
N LYS A 89 16.10 14.85 4.57
CA LYS A 89 16.07 14.11 3.30
C LYS A 89 16.46 15.00 2.12
N GLU A 90 16.08 16.28 2.15
CA GLU A 90 16.53 17.28 1.17
C GLU A 90 18.03 17.57 1.27
N GLU A 91 18.58 17.62 2.49
CA GLU A 91 20.02 17.81 2.73
C GLU A 91 20.87 16.58 2.30
N GLN A 92 20.26 15.39 2.15
CA GLN A 92 20.92 14.13 1.79
C GLN A 92 20.73 13.72 0.32
N ALA A 93 19.94 14.46 -0.45
CA ALA A 93 19.68 14.21 -1.87
C ALA A 93 20.67 14.98 -2.76
#